data_AF-A0A417ITK1-F1
#
_entry.id   AF-A0A417ITK1-F1
#
_cell.length_a   1.000
_cell.length_b   1.000
_cell.length_c   1.000
_cell.angle_alpha   90.00
_cell.angle_beta   90.00
_cell.angle_gamma   90.00
#
_symmetry.space_group_name_H-M   'P 1'
#
loop_
_entity.id
_entity.type
_entity.pdbx_description
1 polymer ?
#
loop_
_entity_poly.entity_id
_entity_poly.type
_entity_poly.pdbx_seq_one_letter_code
_entity_poly.pdbx_strand_id
1 'polypeptide(L)'
;MQTAIAENSRTALDQNEYERGYADLTERYNTIKADYDKISEQIESKKAQRELFKGFIRALEKQGALLEEFDEGLWSSLVQEVVVKSKDDILFIFKNGFEIKTR
;
A
#
# COMPACT_ATOMS: atom_id res chain seq x y z
N MET A 1 53.37 18.54 -15.29
CA MET A 1 52.30 19.32 -14.61
C MET A 1 51.50 20.20 -15.57
N GLN A 2 52.13 21.02 -16.43
CA GLN A 2 51.38 21.87 -17.38
C GLN A 2 50.55 21.08 -18.40
N THR A 3 51.01 19.92 -18.84
CA THR A 3 50.27 19.02 -19.75
C THR A 3 49.02 18.42 -19.13
N ALA A 4 49.05 18.07 -17.84
CA ALA A 4 47.89 17.51 -17.11
C ALA A 4 46.80 18.56 -16.81
N ILE A 5 47.20 19.83 -16.66
CA ILE A 5 46.27 20.97 -16.52
C ILE A 5 45.66 21.33 -17.88
N ALA A 6 46.45 21.25 -18.96
CA ALA A 6 45.96 21.46 -20.32
C ALA A 6 45.03 20.33 -20.80
N GLU A 7 45.28 19.07 -20.41
CA GLU A 7 44.37 17.94 -20.66
C GLU A 7 43.07 18.07 -19.86
N ASN A 8 43.11 18.44 -18.57
CA ASN A 8 41.90 18.76 -17.81
C ASN A 8 41.14 19.98 -18.36
N SER A 9 41.83 20.93 -18.99
CA SER A 9 41.19 22.07 -19.67
C SER A 9 40.61 21.69 -21.04
N ARG A 10 41.12 20.63 -21.70
CA ARG A 10 40.58 20.08 -22.96
C ARG A 10 39.41 19.13 -22.72
N THR A 11 39.44 18.41 -21.60
CA THR A 11 38.27 17.69 -21.08
C THR A 11 37.59 18.56 -20.03
N ALA A 12 37.14 19.74 -20.45
CA ALA A 12 36.04 20.38 -19.74
C ALA A 12 34.90 19.35 -19.81
N LEU A 13 34.63 18.64 -18.71
CA LEU A 13 33.36 17.93 -18.57
C LEU A 13 32.30 18.95 -18.96
N ASP A 14 31.58 18.71 -20.05
CA ASP A 14 30.46 19.54 -20.41
C ASP A 14 29.53 19.48 -19.21
N GLN A 15 29.49 20.57 -18.44
CA GLN A 15 28.70 20.64 -17.21
C GLN A 15 27.25 20.27 -17.52
N ASN A 16 26.76 20.57 -18.72
CA ASN A 16 25.44 20.19 -19.17
C ASN A 16 25.29 18.69 -19.44
N GLU A 17 26.35 17.99 -19.85
CA GLU A 17 26.32 16.54 -20.06
C GLU A 17 26.37 15.80 -18.71
N TYR A 18 27.20 16.27 -17.78
CA TYR A 18 27.24 15.77 -16.41
C TYR A 18 25.91 15.98 -15.68
N GLU A 19 25.36 17.19 -15.75
CA GLU A 19 24.07 17.53 -15.16
C GLU A 19 22.93 16.70 -15.77
N ARG A 20 22.95 16.47 -17.10
CA ARG A 20 21.98 15.60 -17.76
C ARG A 20 22.09 14.15 -17.30
N GLY A 21 23.30 13.60 -17.20
CA GLY A 21 23.50 12.23 -16.70
C GLY A 21 23.08 12.07 -15.24
N TYR A 22 23.33 13.08 -14.42
CA TYR A 22 22.91 13.09 -13.02
C TYR A 22 21.39 13.21 -12.88
N ALA A 23 20.76 14.06 -13.70
CA ALA A 23 19.30 14.20 -13.73
C ALA A 23 18.60 12.90 -14.16
N ASP A 24 19.08 12.25 -15.24
CA ASP A 24 18.57 10.96 -15.69
C ASP A 24 18.70 9.87 -14.62
N LEU A 25 19.87 9.78 -13.97
CA LEU A 25 20.10 8.82 -12.91
C LEU A 25 19.18 9.07 -11.71
N THR A 26 18.99 10.34 -11.34
CA THR A 26 18.12 10.75 -10.24
C THR A 26 16.65 10.44 -10.54
N GLU A 27 16.19 10.72 -11.76
CA GLU A 27 14.82 10.41 -12.20
C GLU A 27 14.55 8.90 -12.16
N ARG A 28 15.48 8.10 -12.68
CA ARG A 28 15.39 6.64 -12.65
C ARG A 28 15.38 6.10 -11.23
N TYR A 29 16.25 6.61 -10.37
CA TYR A 29 16.28 6.24 -8.96
C TYR A 29 14.95 6.56 -8.26
N ASN A 30 14.44 7.79 -8.44
CA ASN A 30 13.20 8.22 -7.81
C ASN A 30 11.99 7.40 -8.28
N THR A 31 11.95 7.07 -9.58
CA THR A 31 10.90 6.22 -10.16
C THR A 31 10.92 4.82 -9.53
N ILE A 32 12.09 4.17 -9.52
CA ILE A 32 12.25 2.84 -8.94
C ILE A 32 11.92 2.85 -7.43
N LYS A 33 12.33 3.90 -6.72
CA LYS A 33 12.04 4.06 -5.30
C LYS A 33 10.54 4.21 -5.04
N ALA A 34 9.83 5.02 -5.83
CA ALA A 34 8.39 5.18 -5.70
C ALA A 34 7.65 3.85 -5.91
N ASP A 35 8.04 3.06 -6.91
CA ASP A 35 7.47 1.74 -7.14
C ASP A 35 7.78 0.76 -6.00
N TYR A 36 9.01 0.79 -5.48
CA TYR A 36 9.40 -0.02 -4.33
C TYR A 36 8.59 0.32 -3.08
N ASP A 37 8.44 1.61 -2.77
CA ASP A 37 7.70 2.08 -1.60
C ASP A 37 6.22 1.68 -1.72
N LYS A 38 5.63 1.84 -2.91
CA LYS A 38 4.26 1.40 -3.21
C LYS A 38 4.06 -0.11 -3.02
N ILE A 39 4.97 -0.93 -3.52
CA ILE A 39 4.89 -2.39 -3.37
C ILE A 39 5.05 -2.78 -1.89
N SER A 40 5.97 -2.11 -1.17
CA SER A 40 6.19 -2.36 0.25
C SER A 40 4.94 -2.05 1.07
N GLU A 41 4.28 -0.93 0.80
CA GLU A 41 3.01 -0.56 1.44
C GLU A 41 1.91 -1.60 1.16
N GLN A 42 1.80 -2.07 -0.09
CA GLN A 42 0.84 -3.14 -0.44
C GLN A 42 1.13 -4.45 0.29
N ILE A 43 2.41 -4.81 0.48
CA ILE A 43 2.79 -6.01 1.22
C ILE A 43 2.38 -5.88 2.69
N GLU A 44 2.66 -4.75 3.32
CA GLU A 44 2.30 -4.52 4.73
C GLU A 44 0.78 -4.49 4.93
N SER A 45 0.04 -3.85 4.01
CA SER A 45 -1.43 -3.90 4.00
C SER A 45 -1.95 -5.34 3.91
N LYS A 46 -1.41 -6.17 3.01
CA LYS A 46 -1.80 -7.59 2.90
C LYS A 46 -1.44 -8.41 4.14
N LYS A 47 -0.32 -8.13 4.80
CA LYS A 47 0.05 -8.78 6.06
C LYS A 47 -0.95 -8.42 7.17
N ALA A 48 -1.29 -7.14 7.30
CA ALA A 48 -2.29 -6.69 8.27
C ALA A 48 -3.66 -7.35 8.02
N GLN A 49 -4.08 -7.40 6.76
CA GLN A 49 -5.33 -8.08 6.36
C GLN A 49 -5.30 -9.57 6.72
N ARG A 50 -4.16 -10.26 6.48
CA ARG A 50 -3.99 -11.67 6.84
C ARG A 50 -4.10 -11.91 8.35
N GLU A 51 -3.46 -11.08 9.18
CA GLU A 51 -3.54 -11.25 10.64
C GLU A 51 -4.94 -11.03 11.17
N LEU A 52 -5.68 -10.07 10.61
CA LEU A 52 -7.08 -9.90 10.93
C LEU A 52 -7.92 -11.15 10.56
N PHE A 53 -7.74 -11.69 9.34
CA PHE A 53 -8.45 -12.91 8.94
C PHE A 53 -8.14 -14.11 9.84
N LYS A 54 -6.88 -14.25 10.29
CA LYS A 54 -6.53 -15.29 11.28
C LYS A 54 -7.28 -15.09 12.59
N GLY A 55 -7.40 -13.85 13.08
CA GLY A 55 -8.18 -13.53 14.27
C GLY A 55 -9.65 -13.91 14.09
N PHE A 56 -10.22 -13.61 12.93
CA PHE A 56 -11.59 -13.97 12.59
C PHE A 56 -11.81 -15.48 12.51
N ILE A 57 -10.96 -16.21 11.79
CA ILE A 57 -11.06 -17.68 11.69
C ILE A 57 -10.99 -18.32 13.07
N ARG A 58 -10.07 -17.87 13.94
CA ARG A 58 -9.99 -18.35 15.33
C ARG A 58 -11.25 -18.07 16.13
N ALA A 59 -11.93 -16.95 15.90
CA ALA A 59 -13.19 -16.64 16.56
C ALA A 59 -14.31 -17.57 16.08
N LEU A 60 -14.37 -17.86 14.77
CA LEU A 60 -15.31 -18.82 14.19
C LEU A 60 -15.04 -20.26 14.65
N GLU A 61 -13.78 -20.70 14.68
CA GLU A 61 -13.40 -22.04 15.15
C GLU A 61 -13.81 -22.29 16.61
N LYS A 62 -13.83 -21.25 17.44
CA LYS A 62 -14.30 -21.33 18.82
C LYS A 62 -15.82 -21.50 18.95
N GLN A 63 -16.60 -21.18 17.91
CA GLN A 63 -18.06 -21.28 17.97
C GLN A 63 -18.60 -22.70 17.81
N GLY A 64 -17.76 -23.73 17.59
CA GLY A 64 -18.10 -25.15 17.81
C GLY A 64 -19.13 -25.78 16.86
N ALA A 65 -19.90 -24.98 16.11
CA ALA A 65 -20.78 -25.39 15.03
C ALA A 65 -20.75 -24.34 13.93
N LEU A 66 -20.95 -24.76 12.67
CA LEU A 66 -21.30 -23.82 11.60
C LEU A 66 -22.45 -22.94 12.14
N LEU A 67 -22.34 -21.62 11.99
CA LEU A 67 -23.42 -20.69 12.33
C LEU A 67 -24.69 -21.09 11.57
N GLU A 68 -25.54 -21.91 12.19
CA GLU A 68 -26.84 -22.31 11.64
C GLU A 68 -27.81 -21.11 11.63
N GLU A 69 -27.56 -20.13 12.50
CA GLU A 69 -28.32 -18.91 12.63
C GLU A 69 -27.42 -17.66 12.58
N PHE A 70 -27.99 -16.56 12.10
CA PHE A 70 -27.32 -15.27 12.07
C PHE A 70 -27.11 -14.74 13.50
N ASP A 71 -25.86 -14.49 13.86
CA ASP A 71 -25.48 -13.87 15.14
C ASP A 71 -25.16 -12.38 14.91
N GLU A 72 -26.00 -11.49 15.44
CA GLU A 72 -25.85 -10.04 15.33
C GLU A 72 -24.59 -9.52 16.05
N GLY A 73 -24.21 -10.15 17.18
CA GLY A 73 -23.00 -9.80 17.93
C GLY A 73 -21.74 -10.16 17.16
N LEU A 74 -21.74 -11.34 16.52
CA LEU A 74 -20.66 -11.75 15.64
C LEU A 74 -20.61 -10.85 14.39
N TRP A 75 -21.75 -10.59 13.76
CA TRP A 75 -21.81 -9.76 12.56
C TRP A 75 -21.33 -8.32 12.83
N SER A 76 -21.80 -7.69 13.91
CA SER A 76 -21.33 -6.37 14.34
C SER A 76 -19.85 -6.37 14.71
N SER A 77 -19.31 -7.47 15.26
CA SER A 77 -17.87 -7.60 15.51
C SER A 77 -17.02 -7.58 14.23
N LEU A 78 -17.60 -7.90 13.07
CA LEU A 78 -16.93 -7.90 11.77
C LEU A 78 -16.94 -6.53 11.09
N VAL A 79 -17.88 -5.68 11.48
CA VAL A 79 -17.98 -4.33 10.94
C VAL A 79 -16.87 -3.46 11.54
N GLN A 80 -16.15 -2.75 10.68
CA GLN A 80 -15.14 -1.74 11.06
C GLN A 80 -15.78 -0.37 11.14
N GLU A 81 -16.57 -0.01 10.12
CA GLU A 81 -17.20 1.29 9.99
C GLU A 81 -18.52 1.16 9.23
N VAL A 82 -19.48 2.02 9.58
CA VAL A 82 -20.76 2.16 8.85
C VAL A 82 -20.91 3.62 8.42
N VAL A 83 -21.04 3.85 7.12
CA VAL A 83 -21.26 5.17 6.54
C VAL A 83 -22.70 5.25 6.03
N VAL A 84 -23.52 6.09 6.66
CA VAL A 84 -24.92 6.30 6.29
C VAL A 84 -25.02 7.58 5.46
N LYS A 85 -25.35 7.46 4.17
CA LYS A 85 -25.56 8.61 3.26
C LYS A 85 -27.03 8.96 3.12
N SER A 86 -27.89 7.95 3.06
CA SER A 86 -29.35 8.11 3.05
C SER A 86 -30.01 6.85 3.61
N LYS A 87 -31.35 6.83 3.69
CA LYS A 87 -32.12 5.69 4.20
C LYS A 87 -31.81 4.38 3.47
N ASP A 88 -31.55 4.46 2.17
CA ASP A 88 -31.30 3.30 1.30
C ASP A 88 -29.82 3.22 0.83
N ASP A 89 -28.98 4.19 1.22
CA ASP A 89 -27.55 4.25 0.87
C ASP A 89 -26.71 4.18 2.14
N ILE A 90 -26.45 2.95 2.59
CA ILE A 90 -25.62 2.61 3.74
C ILE A 90 -24.47 1.75 3.23
N LEU A 91 -23.25 2.17 3.56
CA LEU A 91 -22.01 1.45 3.26
C LEU A 91 -21.47 0.83 4.55
N PHE A 92 -21.39 -0.50 4.57
CA PHE A 92 -20.73 -1.27 5.62
C PHE A 92 -19.31 -1.59 5.17
N ILE A 93 -18.33 -1.12 5.93
CA ILE A 93 -16.91 -1.42 5.76
C ILE A 93 -16.57 -2.46 6.81
N PHE A 94 -16.22 -3.66 6.38
CA PHE A 94 -15.81 -4.75 7.25
C PHE A 94 -14.32 -4.63 7.57
N LYS A 95 -13.91 -5.17 8.72
CA LYS A 95 -12.51 -5.14 9.16
C LYS A 95 -11.58 -5.72 8.10
N ASN A 96 -12.04 -6.71 7.34
CA ASN A 96 -11.27 -7.34 6.28
C ASN A 96 -11.14 -6.51 4.98
N GLY A 97 -11.65 -5.28 4.98
CA GLY A 97 -11.67 -4.38 3.82
C GLY A 97 -12.80 -4.66 2.84
N PHE A 98 -13.71 -5.60 3.13
CA PHE A 98 -14.88 -5.83 2.29
C PHE A 98 -15.89 -4.69 2.48
N GLU A 99 -16.51 -4.28 1.39
CA GLU A 99 -17.50 -3.20 1.38
C GLU A 99 -18.84 -3.75 0.89
N ILE A 100 -19.90 -3.56 1.69
CA ILE A 100 -21.27 -3.92 1.32
C ILE A 100 -22.12 -2.66 1.31
N LYS A 101 -22.82 -2.40 0.20
CA LYS A 101 -23.81 -1.33 0.10
C LYS A 101 -25.22 -1.90 0.20
N THR A 102 -26.08 -1.22 0.95
CA THR A 102 -27.53 -1.43 0.83
C THR A 102 -27.99 -0.96 -0.54
N ARG A 103 -28.99 -1.64 -1.09
CA ARG A 103 -29.49 -1.45 -2.46
C ARG A 103 -30.84 -0.77 -2.43
#